data_AF-A0A0W1GJF3-F1
#
_entry.id   AF-A0A0W1GJF3-F1
#
_cell.length_a   1.000
_cell.length_b   1.000
_cell.length_c   1.000
_cell.angle_alpha   90.00
_cell.angle_beta   90.00
_cell.angle_gamma   90.00
#
_symmetry.space_group_name_H-M   'P 1'
#
loop_
_entity.id
_entity.type
_entity.pdbx_description
1 polymer ?
#
loop_
_entity_poly.entity_id
_entity_poly.type
_entity_poly.pdbx_seq_one_letter_code
_entity_poly.pdbx_strand_id
1 'polypeptide(L)'
;MFHGLDHLDVAMSESVILTPTHIDRLKGGSPADREVPGLSIVFFGPAKKQWRFRRLVEGPSKTVERILCVYPAFSIDEARVRAAGYA
;
A
#
# COMPACT_ATOMS: atom_id res chain seq x y z
N MET A 1 -31.94 -12.45 13.71
CA MET A 1 -31.99 -11.27 12.84
C MET A 1 -31.15 -10.23 13.57
N PHE A 2 -29.93 -9.87 13.21
CA PHE A 2 -29.31 -9.61 11.90
C PHE A 2 -27.83 -9.98 12.05
N HIS A 3 -27.37 -11.04 11.37
CA HIS A 3 -25.93 -11.26 11.17
C HIS A 3 -25.58 -10.60 9.83
N GLY A 4 -25.38 -9.29 9.86
CA GLY A 4 -24.77 -8.54 8.76
C GLY A 4 -23.26 -8.68 8.86
N LEU A 5 -22.76 -9.85 8.46
CA LEU A 5 -21.36 -10.00 8.05
C LEU A 5 -21.19 -9.26 6.71
N ASP A 6 -21.20 -7.93 6.78
CA ASP A 6 -20.90 -7.08 5.62
C ASP A 6 -19.38 -7.11 5.39
N HIS A 7 -18.98 -8.08 4.58
CA HIS A 7 -18.10 -7.84 3.44
C HIS A 7 -16.88 -6.93 3.69
N LEU A 8 -16.03 -7.31 4.65
CA LEU A 8 -14.65 -6.84 4.73
C LEU A 8 -13.70 -7.94 4.27
N ASP A 9 -14.02 -8.56 3.13
CA ASP A 9 -13.06 -9.33 2.32
C ASP A 9 -12.18 -8.38 1.48
N VAL A 10 -11.77 -7.26 2.07
CA VAL A 10 -10.50 -6.63 1.69
C VAL A 10 -9.49 -7.47 2.43
N ALA A 11 -8.93 -8.47 1.76
CA ALA A 11 -7.77 -9.22 2.24
C ALA A 11 -6.83 -8.26 2.96
N MET A 12 -6.88 -8.24 4.29
CA MET A 12 -6.07 -7.37 5.12
C MET A 12 -4.66 -7.90 4.93
N SER A 13 -3.97 -7.38 3.92
CA SER A 13 -2.52 -7.44 3.87
C SER A 13 -2.10 -6.76 5.16
N GLU A 14 -1.63 -7.55 6.12
CA GLU A 14 -1.24 -7.07 7.44
C GLU A 14 -0.42 -5.79 7.27
N SER A 15 -0.88 -4.71 7.91
CA SER A 15 -0.16 -3.44 7.85
C SER A 15 1.08 -3.55 8.72
N VAL A 16 2.24 -3.45 8.09
CA VAL A 16 3.54 -3.59 8.75
C VAL A 16 4.23 -2.25 8.76
N ILE A 17 5.10 -2.03 9.74
CA ILE A 17 6.03 -0.90 9.66
C ILE A 17 7.03 -1.26 8.57
N LEU A 18 6.88 -0.68 7.38
CA LEU A 18 7.79 -0.93 6.27
C LEU A 18 9.12 -0.26 6.56
N THR A 19 10.13 -1.08 6.80
CA THR A 19 11.53 -0.63 6.91
C THR A 19 12.29 -1.06 5.67
N PRO A 20 13.41 -0.40 5.33
CA PRO A 20 14.27 -0.83 4.23
C PRO A 20 14.63 -2.32 4.31
N THR A 21 14.95 -2.82 5.51
CA THR A 21 15.25 -4.23 5.76
C THR A 21 14.05 -5.15 5.51
N HIS A 22 12.84 -4.73 5.88
CA HIS A 22 11.63 -5.50 5.58
C HIS A 22 11.42 -5.58 4.06
N ILE A 23 11.52 -4.44 3.38
CA ILE A 23 11.33 -4.33 1.93
C ILE A 23 12.33 -5.19 1.16
N ASP A 24 13.59 -5.20 1.59
CA ASP A 24 14.64 -6.02 0.97
C ASP A 24 14.30 -7.52 1.06
N ARG A 25 13.83 -7.96 2.24
CA ARG A 25 13.41 -9.34 2.51
C ARG A 25 12.10 -9.76 1.84
N LEU A 26 11.36 -8.83 1.24
CA LEU A 26 10.13 -9.17 0.53
C LEU A 26 10.43 -10.09 -0.65
N LYS A 27 9.80 -11.26 -0.64
CA LYS A 27 9.83 -12.25 -1.71
C LYS A 27 8.59 -12.21 -2.60
N GLY A 28 7.55 -11.48 -2.19
CA GLY A 28 6.28 -11.38 -2.89
C GLY A 28 5.24 -10.58 -2.10
N GLY A 29 4.04 -10.44 -2.66
CA GLY A 29 2.90 -9.80 -2.01
C GLY A 29 2.87 -8.27 -2.13
N SER A 30 1.94 -7.67 -1.39
CA SER A 30 1.71 -6.23 -1.36
C SER A 30 1.52 -5.70 0.07
N PRO A 31 2.56 -5.74 0.92
CA PRO A 31 2.43 -5.27 2.30
C PRO A 31 2.10 -3.78 2.31
N ALA A 32 1.15 -3.43 3.18
CA ALA A 32 0.75 -2.06 3.42
C ALA A 32 1.65 -1.44 4.49
N ASP A 33 1.97 -0.17 4.32
CA ASP A 33 2.64 0.61 5.34
C ASP A 33 1.67 0.95 6.47
N ARG A 34 2.08 0.69 7.70
CA ARG A 34 1.29 1.05 8.88
C ARG A 34 1.35 2.54 9.20
N GLU A 35 2.45 3.22 8.84
CA GLU A 35 2.62 4.65 9.16
C GLU A 35 1.83 5.55 8.21
N VAL A 36 1.69 5.17 6.94
CA VAL A 36 0.86 5.87 5.96
C VAL A 36 -0.25 4.96 5.43
N PRO A 37 -1.49 5.11 5.94
CA PRO A 37 -2.64 4.35 5.47
C PRO A 37 -2.82 4.47 3.96
N GLY A 38 -2.99 3.34 3.29
CA GLY A 38 -3.14 3.30 1.83
C GLY A 38 -1.83 3.23 1.05
N LEU A 39 -0.67 3.49 1.68
CA LEU A 39 0.62 3.23 1.05
C LEU A 39 0.94 1.73 1.11
N SER A 40 1.45 1.19 0.01
CA SER A 40 1.87 -0.20 -0.10
C SER A 40 3.03 -0.32 -1.08
N ILE A 41 3.87 -1.35 -0.90
CA ILE A 41 4.89 -1.72 -1.90
C ILE A 41 4.42 -2.96 -2.64
N VAL A 42 4.51 -2.94 -3.97
CA VAL A 42 4.08 -4.04 -4.83
C VAL A 42 5.19 -4.41 -5.81
N PHE A 43 5.19 -5.66 -6.29
CA PHE A 43 6.12 -6.10 -7.31
C PHE A 43 5.65 -5.67 -8.70
N PHE A 44 6.54 -5.00 -9.45
CA PHE A 44 6.37 -4.59 -10.84
C PHE A 44 7.25 -5.46 -11.75
N GLY A 45 6.95 -6.77 -11.79
CA GLY A 45 7.74 -7.76 -12.53
C GLY A 45 8.74 -8.53 -11.64
N PRO A 46 9.63 -9.34 -12.24
CA PRO A 46 10.33 -10.42 -11.54
C PRO A 46 11.25 -9.98 -10.38
N ALA A 47 11.68 -8.72 -10.36
CA ALA A 47 12.55 -8.19 -9.30
C ALA A 47 12.39 -6.69 -9.04
N LYS A 48 11.42 -6.03 -9.68
CA LYS A 48 11.21 -4.59 -9.47
C LYS A 48 10.10 -4.39 -8.47
N LYS A 49 10.24 -3.40 -7.61
CA LYS A 49 9.24 -3.03 -6.60
C LYS A 49 8.80 -1.60 -6.88
N GLN A 50 7.54 -1.29 -6.66
CA GLN A 50 7.00 0.06 -6.82
C GLN A 50 6.09 0.41 -5.65
N TRP A 51 6.06 1.71 -5.35
CA TRP A 51 5.22 2.29 -4.33
C TRP A 51 3.85 2.61 -4.91
N ARG A 52 2.82 2.16 -4.23
CA ARG A 52 1.43 2.29 -4.62
C ARG A 52 0.64 2.89 -3.48
N PHE A 53 -0.09 3.95 -3.79
CA PHE A 53 -1.02 4.58 -2.86
C PHE A 53 -2.45 4.30 -3.29
N ARG A 54 -3.26 3.87 -2.33
CA ARG A 54 -4.67 3.53 -2.52
C ARG A 54 -5.50 4.21 -1.45
N ARG A 55 -6.49 5.01 -1.87
CA ARG A 55 -7.46 5.62 -0.96
C ARG A 55 -8.88 5.42 -1.43
N LEU A 56 -9.80 5.37 -0.47
CA LEU A 56 -11.22 5.52 -0.74
C LEU A 56 -11.52 7.01 -0.92
N VAL A 57 -12.38 7.34 -1.88
CA VAL A 57 -12.90 8.70 -2.08
C VAL A 57 -14.40 8.71 -1.80
N GLU A 58 -14.90 9.83 -1.26
CA GLU A 58 -16.31 10.02 -0.98
C GLU A 58 -17.12 9.95 -2.29
N GLY A 59 -18.17 9.13 -2.28
CA GLY A 59 -18.90 8.70 -3.47
C GLY A 59 -19.09 7.19 -3.47
N PRO A 60 -19.54 6.57 -4.58
CA PRO A 60 -19.86 5.13 -4.62
C PRO A 60 -18.60 4.28 -4.48
N SER A 61 -18.11 4.08 -3.25
CA SER A 61 -16.98 3.21 -2.85
C SER A 61 -15.84 3.15 -3.88
N LYS A 62 -15.49 4.29 -4.48
CA LYS A 62 -14.47 4.32 -5.53
C LYS A 62 -13.11 4.28 -4.85
N THR A 63 -12.34 3.27 -5.20
CA THR A 63 -10.95 3.17 -4.79
C THR A 63 -10.10 3.84 -5.87
N VAL A 64 -9.37 4.89 -5.50
CA VAL A 64 -8.38 5.50 -6.38
C VAL A 64 -7.02 4.90 -6.06
N GLU A 65 -6.33 4.43 -7.10
CA GLU A 65 -4.98 3.88 -7.01
C GLU A 65 -4.02 4.75 -7.82
N ARG A 66 -2.86 5.05 -7.23
CA ARG A 66 -1.78 5.79 -7.89
C ARG A 66 -0.44 5.11 -7.64
N ILE A 67 0.33 4.92 -8.70
CA ILE A 67 1.74 4.53 -8.59
C ILE A 67 2.54 5.81 -8.30
N LEU A 68 3.29 5.81 -7.20
CA LEU A 68 4.03 6.98 -6.75
C LEU A 68 5.43 7.02 -7.36
N CYS A 69 6.15 5.90 -7.27
CA CYS A 69 7.55 5.79 -7.63
C CYS A 69 8.05 4.34 -7.62
N VAL A 70 9.26 4.10 -8.13
CA VAL A 70 9.88 2.78 -8.20
C VAL A 70 10.96 2.65 -7.12
N TYR A 71 11.00 1.51 -6.43
CA TYR A 71 12.06 1.14 -5.48
C TYR A 71 13.18 0.38 -6.23
N PRO A 72 14.48 0.58 -5.92
CA PRO A 72 15.03 1.39 -4.81
C PRO A 72 15.32 2.85 -5.16
N ALA A 73 14.95 3.34 -6.35
CA ALA A 73 15.20 4.73 -6.75
C ALA A 73 14.55 5.75 -5.79
N PHE A 74 13.45 5.37 -5.15
CA PHE A 74 12.82 6.11 -4.07
C PHE A 74 12.67 5.21 -2.85
N SER A 75 13.19 5.69 -1.72
CA SER A 75 13.11 5.04 -0.41
C SER A 75 11.69 5.04 0.16
N ILE A 76 11.47 4.30 1.25
CA ILE A 76 10.18 4.31 1.98
C ILE A 76 9.87 5.71 2.53
N ASP A 77 10.87 6.43 3.03
CA ASP A 77 10.68 7.79 3.57
C ASP A 77 10.16 8.75 2.47
N GLU A 78 10.80 8.74 1.30
CA GLU A 78 10.35 9.52 0.15
C GLU A 78 8.97 9.10 -0.35
N ALA A 79 8.66 7.80 -0.32
CA ALA A 79 7.34 7.29 -0.69
C ALA A 79 6.26 7.77 0.28
N ARG A 80 6.56 7.81 1.59
CA ARG A 80 5.65 8.34 2.62
C ARG A 80 5.41 9.83 2.46
N VAL A 81 6.46 10.62 2.23
CA VAL A 81 6.34 12.06 1.97
C VAL A 81 5.46 12.30 0.74
N ARG A 82 5.66 11.55 -0.34
CA ARG A 82 4.82 11.66 -1.55
C ARG A 82 3.38 11.26 -1.26
N ALA A 83 3.16 10.15 -0.55
CA ALA A 83 1.84 9.67 -0.19
C ALA A 83 1.07 10.65 0.70
N ALA A 84 1.74 11.30 1.65
CA ALA A 84 1.15 12.34 2.49
C ALA A 84 0.65 13.54 1.68
N GLY A 85 1.24 13.82 0.51
CA GLY A 85 0.72 14.83 -0.42
C GLY A 85 -0.57 14.44 -1.16
N TYR A 86 -1.01 13.17 -1.06
CA TYR A 86 -2.24 12.65 -1.67
C TYR A 86 -3.28 12.16 -0.65
N ALA A 87 -2.94 12.17 0.64
CA ALA A 87 -3.82 11.77 1.74
C ALA A 87 -4.93 12.80 1.97
#